data_AF-A0A8B3NJS3-F1
#
_entry.id   AF-A0A8B3NJS3-F1
#
_cell.length_a   1.000
_cell.length_b   1.000
_cell.length_c   1.000
_cell.angle_alpha   90.00
_cell.angle_beta   90.00
_cell.angle_gamma   90.00
#
_symmetry.space_group_name_H-M   'P 1'
#
loop_
_entity.id
_entity.type
_entity.pdbx_description
1 polymer ?
#
loop_
_entity_poly.entity_id
_entity_poly.type
_entity_poly.pdbx_seq_one_letter_code
_entity_poly.pdbx_strand_id
1 'polypeptide(L)'
;PISYEGQSDTACFDNALEFLTQGGYSLAHAMMMLIPEAWAGNKLMDQDRKAFYEYHAALMEPWDGPAAVAFTDGRQIGATLDRNGLRPARYIVTDDDRVIMASEAGVLPVPEERIVKKWRLQPGRMLLIDLEKGRIVSDEEIKSEIATRHPYKSWLANT
;
A
#
# COMPACT_ATOMS: atom_id res chain seq x y z
N PRO A 1 5.76 -2.56 25.28
CA PRO A 1 5.04 -3.38 24.28
C PRO A 1 4.76 -2.51 23.05
N ILE A 2 4.81 -3.07 21.84
CA ILE A 2 4.43 -2.31 20.62
C ILE A 2 2.92 -2.08 20.60
N SER A 3 2.14 -3.08 21.04
CA SER A 3 0.68 -2.97 21.21
C SER A 3 0.31 -3.22 22.67
N TYR A 4 -0.62 -2.42 23.19
CA TYR A 4 -1.15 -2.54 24.54
C TYR A 4 -2.54 -3.16 24.54
N GLU A 5 -2.88 -3.86 25.62
CA GLU A 5 -4.21 -4.41 25.80
C GLU A 5 -5.27 -3.28 25.83
N GLY A 6 -6.39 -3.48 25.13
CA GLY A 6 -7.47 -2.50 25.02
C GLY A 6 -7.32 -1.47 23.88
N GLN A 7 -6.24 -1.50 23.10
CA GLN A 7 -6.14 -0.70 21.88
C GLN A 7 -7.06 -1.26 20.78
N SER A 8 -7.56 -0.37 19.90
CA SER A 8 -8.29 -0.80 18.71
C SER A 8 -7.35 -1.55 17.75
N ASP A 9 -7.93 -2.37 16.89
CA ASP A 9 -7.22 -3.01 15.77
C ASP A 9 -6.41 -2.01 14.94
N THR A 10 -7.00 -0.86 14.64
CA THR A 10 -6.39 0.23 13.86
C THR A 10 -5.20 0.83 14.59
N ALA A 11 -5.29 1.04 15.91
CA ALA A 11 -4.18 1.54 16.71
C ALA A 11 -3.04 0.50 16.79
N CYS A 12 -3.37 -0.78 16.92
CA CYS A 12 -2.36 -1.85 16.87
C CYS A 12 -1.66 -1.91 15.50
N PHE A 13 -2.40 -1.74 14.41
CA PHE A 13 -1.85 -1.69 13.06
C PHE A 13 -0.92 -0.48 12.88
N ASP A 14 -1.34 0.70 13.34
CA ASP A 14 -0.55 1.93 13.29
C ASP A 14 0.79 1.76 14.03
N ASN A 15 0.78 1.19 15.24
CA ASN A 15 2.01 0.92 15.99
C ASN A 15 2.94 -0.07 15.27
N ALA A 16 2.39 -1.08 14.61
CA ALA A 16 3.18 -2.05 13.85
C ALA A 16 3.81 -1.41 12.60
N LEU A 17 3.05 -0.55 11.91
CA LEU A 17 3.54 0.22 10.77
C LEU A 17 4.65 1.20 11.19
N GLU A 18 4.44 1.92 12.29
CA GLU A 18 5.45 2.81 12.88
C GLU A 18 6.71 2.02 13.26
N PHE A 19 6.56 0.87 13.92
CA PHE A 19 7.71 0.04 14.29
C PHE A 19 8.54 -0.42 13.08
N LEU A 20 7.88 -0.90 12.02
CA LEU A 20 8.58 -1.31 10.79
C LEU A 20 9.27 -0.13 10.10
N THR A 21 8.59 1.01 9.99
CA THR A 21 9.17 2.20 9.34
C THR A 21 10.37 2.75 10.12
N GLN A 22 10.27 2.85 11.45
CA GLN A 22 11.40 3.22 12.31
C GLN A 22 12.51 2.17 12.30
N GLY A 23 12.17 0.91 12.03
CA GLY A 23 13.12 -0.19 11.82
C GLY A 23 13.89 -0.14 10.49
N GLY A 24 13.60 0.83 9.62
CA GLY A 24 14.33 1.07 8.37
C GLY A 24 13.64 0.57 7.10
N TYR A 25 12.44 0.00 7.21
CA TYR A 25 11.61 -0.28 6.04
C TYR A 25 11.05 1.04 5.48
N SER A 26 10.98 1.18 4.15
CA SER A 26 10.21 2.29 3.58
C SER A 26 8.72 2.12 3.88
N LEU A 27 7.97 3.22 3.91
CA LEU A 27 6.54 3.19 4.19
C LEU A 27 5.78 2.23 3.28
N ALA A 28 6.06 2.27 1.97
CA ALA A 28 5.48 1.36 1.00
C ALA A 28 5.88 -0.12 1.23
N HIS A 29 7.14 -0.39 1.62
CA HIS A 29 7.60 -1.74 1.93
C HIS A 29 6.86 -2.28 3.16
N ALA A 30 6.81 -1.51 4.25
CA ALA A 30 6.10 -1.90 5.46
C ALA A 30 4.61 -2.18 5.19
N MET A 31 3.96 -1.34 4.38
CA MET A 31 2.57 -1.58 3.94
C MET A 31 2.44 -2.85 3.10
N MET A 32 3.39 -3.14 2.21
CA MET A 32 3.39 -4.39 1.43
C MET A 32 3.62 -5.63 2.30
N MET A 33 4.29 -5.52 3.45
CA MET A 33 4.44 -6.60 4.42
C MET A 33 3.17 -6.82 5.24
N LEU A 34 2.56 -5.73 5.74
CA LEU A 34 1.38 -5.80 6.60
C LEU A 34 0.10 -6.14 5.81
N ILE A 35 -0.10 -5.53 4.64
CA ILE A 35 -1.24 -5.75 3.74
C ILE A 35 -0.72 -6.22 2.37
N PRO A 36 -0.22 -7.47 2.27
CA PRO A 36 0.28 -8.00 1.01
C PRO A 36 -0.89 -8.27 0.04
N GLU A 37 -0.65 -8.04 -1.25
CA GLU A 37 -1.62 -8.39 -2.29
C GLU A 37 -1.80 -9.91 -2.42
N ALA A 38 -2.85 -10.37 -3.10
CA ALA A 38 -3.07 -11.78 -3.33
C ALA A 38 -2.00 -12.38 -4.28
N TRP A 39 -0.93 -12.92 -3.67
CA TRP A 39 0.24 -13.46 -4.37
C TRP A 39 0.22 -15.00 -4.47
N ALA A 40 -0.33 -15.67 -3.47
CA ALA A 40 -0.37 -17.13 -3.42
C ALA A 40 -1.22 -17.68 -4.59
N GLY A 41 -0.61 -18.55 -5.40
CA GLY A 41 -1.28 -19.15 -6.57
C GLY A 41 -1.46 -18.22 -7.79
N ASN A 42 -1.01 -16.95 -7.71
CA ASN A 42 -1.11 -16.02 -8.84
C ASN A 42 -0.04 -16.33 -9.91
N LYS A 43 -0.47 -16.89 -11.05
CA LYS A 43 0.42 -17.26 -12.17
C LYS A 43 0.83 -16.08 -13.05
N LEU A 44 0.14 -14.94 -12.93
CA LEU A 44 0.40 -13.74 -13.74
C LEU A 44 1.31 -12.74 -13.02
N MET A 45 1.59 -12.97 -11.74
CA MET A 45 2.48 -12.13 -10.94
C MET A 45 3.93 -12.32 -11.39
N ASP A 46 4.66 -11.22 -11.44
CA ASP A 46 6.11 -11.24 -11.64
C ASP A 46 6.81 -12.11 -10.59
N GLN A 47 7.86 -12.82 -11.01
CA GLN A 47 8.54 -13.80 -10.15
C GLN A 47 9.34 -13.14 -9.03
N ASP A 48 9.92 -11.94 -9.25
CA ASP A 48 10.61 -11.22 -8.18
C ASP A 48 9.61 -10.72 -7.14
N ARG A 49 8.46 -10.22 -7.61
CA ARG A 49 7.37 -9.83 -6.71
C ARG A 49 6.81 -11.00 -5.89
N LYS A 50 6.63 -12.15 -6.53
CA LYS A 50 6.18 -13.35 -5.82
C LYS A 50 7.19 -13.80 -4.76
N ALA A 51 8.48 -13.80 -5.11
CA ALA A 51 9.56 -14.13 -4.17
C ALA A 51 9.64 -13.13 -3.01
N PHE A 52 9.44 -11.84 -3.25
CA PHE A 52 9.32 -10.84 -2.19
C PHE A 52 8.22 -11.21 -1.19
N TYR A 53 7.02 -11.52 -1.67
CA TYR A 53 5.90 -11.83 -0.78
C TYR A 53 6.09 -13.16 -0.05
N GLU A 54 6.63 -14.17 -0.73
CA GLU A 54 6.91 -15.48 -0.12
C GLU A 54 7.95 -15.37 0.99
N TYR A 55 9.02 -14.60 0.78
CA TYR A 55 10.02 -14.32 1.80
C TYR A 55 9.41 -13.62 3.03
N HIS A 56 8.62 -12.57 2.81
CA HIS A 56 8.04 -11.81 3.91
C HIS A 56 6.88 -12.52 4.61
N ALA A 57 6.21 -13.47 3.95
CA ALA A 57 5.16 -14.28 4.58
C ALA A 57 5.70 -15.17 5.72
N ALA A 58 7.00 -15.48 5.73
CA ALA A 58 7.66 -16.17 6.84
C ALA A 58 8.00 -15.23 8.01
N LEU A 59 7.99 -13.91 7.79
CA LEU A 59 8.38 -12.88 8.77
C LEU A 59 7.18 -12.15 9.38
N MET A 60 6.13 -11.93 8.60
CA MET A 60 4.95 -11.19 9.01
C MET A 60 3.71 -11.88 8.47
N GLU A 61 2.81 -12.23 9.38
CA GLU A 61 1.47 -12.68 9.00
C GLU A 61 0.67 -11.50 8.44
N PRO A 62 -0.12 -11.71 7.37
CA PRO A 62 -0.96 -10.66 6.82
C PRO A 62 -1.98 -10.16 7.84
N TRP A 63 -2.10 -8.84 7.96
CA TRP A 63 -3.15 -8.19 8.73
C TRP A 63 -4.42 -8.14 7.88
N ASP A 64 -5.14 -9.26 7.85
CA ASP A 64 -6.28 -9.47 6.98
C ASP A 64 -7.59 -8.89 7.57
N GLY A 65 -8.55 -8.60 6.71
CA GLY A 65 -9.83 -7.99 7.06
C GLY A 65 -10.23 -6.85 6.11
N PRO A 66 -11.51 -6.44 6.08
CA PRO A 66 -11.96 -5.37 5.19
C PRO A 66 -11.31 -4.03 5.50
N ALA A 67 -10.39 -3.57 4.65
CA ALA A 67 -9.59 -2.37 4.91
C ALA A 67 -9.46 -1.47 3.69
N ALA A 68 -9.64 -0.17 3.92
CA ALA A 68 -9.17 0.90 3.05
C ALA A 68 -8.31 1.81 3.92
N VAL A 69 -7.00 1.77 3.72
CA VAL A 69 -6.03 2.44 4.60
C VAL A 69 -5.42 3.60 3.84
N ALA A 70 -5.48 4.79 4.44
CA ALA A 70 -4.68 5.94 4.05
C ALA A 70 -3.55 6.09 5.07
N PHE A 71 -2.33 6.35 4.62
CA PHE A 71 -1.13 6.38 5.45
C PHE A 71 -0.17 7.45 4.96
N THR A 72 0.69 7.95 5.85
CA THR A 72 1.69 8.97 5.54
C THR A 72 2.84 8.96 6.53
N ASP A 73 4.04 9.31 6.06
CA ASP A 73 5.22 9.61 6.89
C ASP A 73 5.58 11.10 6.85
N GLY A 74 4.70 11.94 6.28
CA GLY A 74 4.92 13.37 6.06
C GLY A 74 5.67 13.71 4.77
N ARG A 75 6.31 12.74 4.10
CA ARG A 75 7.01 12.91 2.81
C ARG A 75 6.27 12.19 1.68
N GLN A 76 5.64 11.07 2.00
CA GLN A 76 4.81 10.29 1.10
C GLN A 76 3.41 10.16 1.69
N ILE A 77 2.40 10.24 0.84
CA ILE A 77 1.01 9.96 1.19
C ILE A 77 0.58 8.78 0.35
N GLY A 78 0.05 7.74 0.99
CA GLY A 78 -0.38 6.55 0.29
C GLY A 78 -1.77 6.08 0.69
N ALA A 79 -2.34 5.24 -0.16
CA ALA A 79 -3.53 4.50 0.16
C ALA A 79 -3.48 3.10 -0.46
N THR A 80 -4.00 2.11 0.26
CA THR A 80 -4.15 0.74 -0.23
C THR A 80 -5.45 0.12 0.28
N LEU A 81 -5.85 -0.98 -0.36
CA LEU A 81 -6.96 -1.80 0.08
C LEU A 81 -6.43 -3.14 0.60
N ASP A 82 -7.25 -3.83 1.37
CA ASP A 82 -7.04 -5.25 1.63
C ASP A 82 -6.95 -6.05 0.32
N ARG A 83 -6.39 -7.26 0.40
CA ARG A 83 -6.13 -8.15 -0.74
C ARG A 83 -7.37 -8.48 -1.58
N ASN A 84 -8.57 -8.38 -1.01
CA ASN A 84 -9.85 -8.64 -1.67
C ASN A 84 -10.58 -7.35 -2.06
N GLY A 85 -10.13 -6.19 -1.59
CA GLY A 85 -10.73 -4.88 -1.82
C GLY A 85 -12.16 -4.79 -1.33
N LEU A 86 -12.39 -5.17 -0.08
CA LEU A 86 -13.72 -5.24 0.53
C LEU A 86 -14.27 -3.88 0.94
N ARG A 87 -13.44 -2.82 0.89
CA ARG A 87 -13.84 -1.44 1.14
C ARG A 87 -13.67 -0.59 -0.12
N PRO A 88 -14.62 0.34 -0.40
CA PRO A 88 -14.48 1.23 -1.54
C PRO A 88 -13.47 2.34 -1.23
N ALA A 89 -12.63 2.66 -2.21
CA ALA A 89 -11.84 3.90 -2.22
C ALA A 89 -11.80 4.43 -3.65
N ARG A 90 -12.20 5.69 -3.83
CA ARG A 90 -12.21 6.40 -5.11
C ARG A 90 -11.36 7.64 -4.98
N TYR A 91 -10.62 7.95 -6.03
CA TYR A 91 -9.87 9.20 -6.07
C TYR A 91 -10.04 9.92 -7.39
N ILE A 92 -9.90 11.24 -7.32
CA ILE A 92 -9.80 12.12 -8.47
C ILE A 92 -8.48 12.88 -8.41
N VAL A 93 -7.97 13.22 -9.59
CA VAL A 93 -6.85 14.15 -9.76
C VAL A 93 -7.37 15.33 -10.55
N THR A 94 -7.07 16.54 -10.08
CA THR A 94 -7.45 17.79 -10.76
C THR A 94 -6.29 18.38 -11.56
N ASP A 95 -6.60 19.32 -12.45
CA ASP A 95 -5.64 20.08 -13.25
C ASP A 95 -4.77 21.06 -12.43
N ASP A 96 -5.15 21.35 -11.18
CA ASP A 96 -4.38 22.09 -10.18
C ASP A 96 -3.65 21.18 -9.17
N ASP A 97 -3.29 19.96 -9.60
CA ASP A 97 -2.47 18.97 -8.88
C ASP A 97 -3.03 18.48 -7.53
N ARG A 98 -4.34 18.63 -7.28
CA ARG A 98 -4.97 18.07 -6.09
C ARG A 98 -5.32 16.61 -6.32
N VAL A 99 -5.00 15.77 -5.34
CA VAL A 99 -5.50 14.39 -5.27
C VAL A 99 -6.52 14.32 -4.14
N ILE A 100 -7.76 13.98 -4.47
CA ILE A 100 -8.85 13.85 -3.49
C ILE A 100 -9.28 12.40 -3.49
N MET A 101 -9.10 11.71 -2.36
CA MET A 101 -9.56 10.34 -2.15
C MET A 101 -10.62 10.29 -1.05
N ALA A 102 -11.67 9.52 -1.29
CA ALA A 102 -12.68 9.21 -0.29
C ALA A 102 -13.29 7.82 -0.55
N SER A 103 -14.06 7.31 0.42
CA SER A 103 -14.80 6.05 0.27
C SER A 103 -15.86 6.15 -0.84
N GLU A 104 -16.36 7.36 -1.12
CA GLU A 104 -17.40 7.65 -2.09
C GLU A 104 -16.96 8.72 -3.10
N ALA A 105 -17.57 8.72 -4.28
CA ALA A 105 -17.37 9.80 -5.25
C ALA A 105 -18.34 10.94 -4.97
N GLY A 106 -17.92 12.19 -5.23
CA GLY A 106 -18.78 13.36 -5.04
C GLY A 106 -18.85 13.88 -3.60
N VAL A 107 -17.95 13.43 -2.71
CA VAL A 107 -17.88 13.92 -1.31
C VAL A 107 -17.55 15.41 -1.24
N LEU A 108 -16.72 15.90 -2.17
CA LEU A 108 -16.39 17.32 -2.30
C LEU A 108 -16.89 17.85 -3.65
N PRO A 109 -17.38 19.11 -3.70
CA PRO A 109 -17.77 19.75 -4.95
C PRO A 109 -16.52 20.11 -5.75
N VAL A 110 -16.26 19.35 -6.83
CA VAL A 110 -15.16 19.62 -7.77
C VAL A 110 -15.76 19.76 -9.18
N PRO A 111 -15.54 20.89 -9.89
CA PRO A 111 -16.02 21.04 -11.26
C PRO A 111 -15.48 19.95 -12.17
N GLU A 112 -16.34 19.34 -12.98
CA GLU A 112 -16.01 18.17 -13.80
C GLU A 112 -14.88 18.49 -14.80
N GLU A 113 -14.88 19.69 -15.35
CA GLU A 113 -13.90 20.20 -16.30
C GLU A 113 -12.48 20.30 -15.72
N ARG A 114 -12.33 20.33 -14.39
CA ARG A 114 -11.02 20.34 -13.72
C ARG A 114 -10.49 18.94 -13.46
N ILE A 115 -11.31 17.89 -13.61
CA ILE A 115 -10.92 16.54 -13.24
C ILE A 115 -10.17 15.90 -14.41
N VAL A 116 -8.85 15.73 -14.27
CA VAL A 116 -8.01 15.09 -15.28
C VAL A 116 -8.01 13.56 -15.15
N LYS A 117 -8.33 13.03 -13.97
CA LYS A 117 -8.42 11.59 -13.72
C LYS A 117 -9.49 11.26 -12.70
N LYS A 118 -10.28 10.23 -12.99
CA LYS A 118 -11.15 9.54 -12.03
C LYS A 118 -10.76 8.08 -11.96
N TRP A 119 -10.59 7.55 -10.75
CA TRP A 119 -10.21 6.16 -10.59
C TRP A 119 -10.76 5.56 -9.29
N ARG A 120 -10.68 4.23 -9.19
CA ARG A 120 -10.96 3.48 -7.97
C ARG A 120 -9.74 2.66 -7.59
N LEU A 121 -9.40 2.64 -6.30
CA LEU A 121 -8.34 1.78 -5.82
C LEU A 121 -8.76 0.32 -6.01
N GLN A 122 -7.84 -0.49 -6.49
CA GLN A 122 -8.09 -1.90 -6.82
C GLN A 122 -7.45 -2.79 -5.75
N PRO A 123 -8.01 -3.98 -5.48
CA PRO A 123 -7.39 -4.94 -4.57
C PRO A 123 -5.92 -5.16 -4.94
N GLY A 124 -5.06 -5.12 -3.92
CA GLY A 124 -3.62 -5.28 -4.09
C GLY A 124 -2.88 -4.09 -4.67
N ARG A 125 -3.55 -3.04 -5.20
CA ARG A 125 -2.87 -1.84 -5.73
C ARG A 125 -2.66 -0.77 -4.66
N MET A 126 -1.57 -0.03 -4.80
CA MET A 126 -1.23 1.13 -3.98
C MET A 126 -1.33 2.42 -4.79
N LEU A 127 -1.97 3.43 -4.21
CA LEU A 127 -1.80 4.82 -4.60
C LEU A 127 -0.67 5.37 -3.72
N LEU A 128 0.36 5.96 -4.31
CA LEU A 128 1.42 6.64 -3.57
C LEU A 128 1.71 8.00 -4.23
N ILE A 129 1.67 9.04 -3.43
CA ILE A 129 2.03 10.41 -3.80
C ILE A 129 3.34 10.70 -3.08
N ASP A 130 4.38 10.98 -3.85
CA ASP A 130 5.68 11.35 -3.33
C ASP A 130 5.81 12.88 -3.43
N LEU A 131 5.80 13.54 -2.28
CA LEU A 131 5.81 15.01 -2.21
C LEU A 131 7.18 15.58 -2.56
N GLU A 132 8.26 14.82 -2.39
CA GLU A 132 9.60 15.26 -2.74
C GLU A 132 9.84 15.16 -4.25
N LYS A 133 9.31 14.10 -4.89
CA LYS A 133 9.32 13.96 -6.34
C LYS A 133 8.21 14.79 -7.03
N GLY A 134 7.25 15.29 -6.26
CA GLY A 134 6.11 16.07 -6.77
C GLY A 134 5.22 15.29 -7.73
N ARG A 135 5.05 13.97 -7.51
CA ARG A 135 4.25 13.12 -8.43
C ARG A 135 3.59 11.93 -7.76
N ILE A 136 2.58 11.39 -8.45
CA ILE A 136 2.02 10.07 -8.15
C ILE A 136 2.99 9.00 -8.69
N VAL A 137 3.43 8.10 -7.81
CA VAL A 137 4.25 6.93 -8.15
C VAL A 137 3.34 5.77 -8.51
N SER A 138 3.65 5.06 -9.58
CA SER A 138 2.80 3.95 -10.04
C SER A 138 2.98 2.70 -9.16
N ASP A 139 1.91 1.92 -8.99
CA ASP A 139 1.94 0.65 -8.26
C ASP A 139 3.04 -0.29 -8.76
N GLU A 140 3.23 -0.36 -10.08
CA GLU A 140 4.24 -1.20 -10.70
C GLU A 140 5.66 -0.75 -10.34
N GLU A 141 5.91 0.56 -10.36
CA GLU A 141 7.21 1.14 -10.01
C GLU A 141 7.55 0.85 -8.54
N ILE A 142 6.61 1.12 -7.62
CA ILE A 142 6.78 0.88 -6.17
C ILE A 142 7.14 -0.58 -5.92
N LYS A 143 6.33 -1.50 -6.46
CA LYS A 143 6.49 -2.92 -6.19
C LYS A 143 7.71 -3.51 -6.88
N SER A 144 8.03 -3.06 -8.09
CA SER A 144 9.24 -3.50 -8.79
C SER A 144 10.51 -3.08 -8.04
N GLU A 145 10.58 -1.83 -7.59
CA GLU A 145 11.70 -1.32 -6.80
C GLU A 145 11.90 -2.13 -5.51
N ILE A 146 10.82 -2.37 -4.76
CA ILE A 146 10.87 -3.11 -3.49
C ILE A 146 11.18 -4.59 -3.70
N ALA A 147 10.55 -5.23 -4.69
CA ALA A 147 10.72 -6.65 -4.94
C ALA A 147 12.10 -7.00 -5.51
N THR A 148 12.79 -6.05 -6.13
CA THR A 148 14.14 -6.25 -6.70
C THR A 148 15.25 -5.72 -5.79
N ARG A 149 14.92 -5.09 -4.66
CA ARG A 149 15.88 -4.49 -3.72
C ARG A 149 16.86 -5.51 -3.12
N HIS A 150 16.41 -6.76 -2.96
CA HIS A 150 17.18 -7.84 -2.38
C HIS A 150 17.00 -9.14 -3.19
N PRO A 151 17.94 -10.09 -3.12
CA PRO A 151 17.88 -11.33 -3.90
C PRO A 151 16.94 -12.36 -3.25
N TYR A 152 15.66 -12.02 -3.07
CA TYR A 152 14.67 -12.86 -2.36
C TYR A 152 14.56 -14.27 -2.94
N LYS A 153 14.59 -14.40 -4.28
CA LYS A 153 14.60 -15.71 -4.97
C LYS A 153 15.76 -16.59 -4.51
N SER A 154 16.94 -16.02 -4.39
CA SER A 154 18.14 -16.76 -3.96
C SER A 154 18.06 -17.14 -2.50
N TRP A 155 17.49 -16.30 -1.64
CA TRP A 155 17.28 -16.63 -0.23
C TRP A 155 16.30 -17.78 -0.06
N LEU A 156 15.18 -17.74 -0.78
CA LEU A 156 14.18 -18.81 -0.78
C LEU A 156 14.72 -20.13 -1.33
N ALA A 157 15.54 -20.10 -2.39
CA ALA A 157 16.15 -21.31 -2.94
C ALA A 157 17.16 -22.00 -2.00
N ASN A 158 17.66 -21.27 -0.99
CA ASN A 158 18.61 -21.77 0.00
C ASN A 158 17.97 -22.09 1.36
N THR A 159 16.63 -22.06 1.43
CA THR A 159 15.85 -22.42 2.63
C THR A 159 15.21 -23.79 2.42
#